data_AF-A0A7C9W8W1-F1
#
_entry.id   AF-A0A7C9W8W1-F1
#
_cell.length_a   1.000
_cell.length_b   1.000
_cell.length_c   1.000
_cell.angle_alpha   90.00
_cell.angle_beta   90.00
_cell.angle_gamma   90.00
#
_symmetry.space_group_name_H-M   'P 1'
#
loop_
_entity.id
_entity.type
_entity.pdbx_description
1 polymer ?
#
loop_
_entity_poly.entity_id
_entity_poly.type
_entity_poly.pdbx_seq_one_letter_code
_entity_poly.pdbx_strand_id
1 'polypeptide(L)'
;MNVQRWQAAAVPWWVTKVGLVGGWIVAFYFAASANETPCTAAQPCVPDPLFSLAVVPLLATPLLLLFGRVLTGCAMGVLFGVLDLVLDGSATANLAFGLHAGACALVAAWTVRSRADQHEAAGATIVSLPDMPPQRGVLRIIAVLLVVFGFLTFVQYDLTNGEIERHVAKASRVEAEVVEIKNTYEVWVELPDRQRTSFEPLAPETYHVGDTVPVLADGDWVRMVNEPEDVTWWLTLGGATVFLAIVLAARERRRRALWTGPVKAIRLQALPLGPRRILLRHNKEDIATVTTLADLGLEEPLYHDTDQFGRVWRGEEDPPVQLDPAEVLVAGEWHHGGQVALLVEGEVVATSTLGRVRPRHTVHSAHLPGEPVTAGTPVELPHAMWPGERRRTEGVVFLLAAAGALIAMKYYPSLILLGLIGGQFLLSAVNRFQPLMRLDHTAVHLYTGVWTYRVPWSQLHGVRRSGPQLMLAFGPHGDVITTPHLPDAKAGEKLMWARARSLIADHTGERVSRRLNIGVVIGLVYLGLILFI
;
A
#
# COMPACT_ATOMS: atom_id res chain seq x y z
N MET A 1 -3.56 31.68 10.15
CA MET A 1 -2.59 30.84 9.40
C MET A 1 -2.27 31.49 8.06
N ASN A 2 -1.02 31.46 7.59
CA ASN A 2 -0.69 31.80 6.19
C ASN A 2 -0.64 30.51 5.36
N VAL A 3 -1.75 30.19 4.69
CA VAL A 3 -1.94 28.91 3.98
C VAL A 3 -1.00 28.79 2.79
N GLN A 4 -0.83 29.85 2.01
CA GLN A 4 0.08 29.85 0.85
C GLN A 4 1.53 29.58 1.26
N ARG A 5 2.02 30.27 2.31
CA ARG A 5 3.37 30.02 2.85
C ARG A 5 3.51 28.59 3.39
N TRP A 6 2.48 28.08 4.06
CA TRP A 6 2.48 26.71 4.59
C TRP A 6 2.51 25.63 3.49
N GLN A 7 1.75 25.83 2.41
CA GLN A 7 1.72 24.91 1.27
C GLN A 7 3.02 24.99 0.48
N ALA A 8 3.57 26.19 0.25
CA ALA A 8 4.81 26.40 -0.48
C ALA A 8 6.03 25.78 0.25
N ALA A 9 6.02 25.78 1.58
CA ALA A 9 7.07 25.16 2.38
C ALA A 9 7.10 23.63 2.26
N ALA A 10 6.04 22.98 1.78
CA ALA A 10 5.91 21.54 1.79
C ALA A 10 6.83 20.83 0.75
N VAL A 11 7.55 19.79 1.18
CA VAL A 11 8.29 18.93 0.23
C VAL A 11 7.30 18.29 -0.78
N PRO A 12 7.53 18.42 -2.09
CA PRO A 12 6.65 17.80 -3.09
C PRO A 12 6.63 16.27 -2.96
N TRP A 13 5.45 15.66 -3.07
CA TRP A 13 5.28 14.20 -2.90
C TRP A 13 6.09 13.37 -3.90
N TRP A 14 6.34 13.90 -5.10
CA TRP A 14 7.09 13.22 -6.14
C TRP A 14 8.57 13.06 -5.77
N VAL A 15 9.14 13.99 -4.99
CA VAL A 15 10.53 13.91 -4.52
C VAL A 15 10.73 12.63 -3.72
N THR A 16 9.82 12.33 -2.79
CA THR A 16 9.95 11.16 -1.93
C THR A 16 9.46 9.87 -2.59
N LYS A 17 8.33 9.92 -3.31
CA LYS A 17 7.69 8.69 -3.84
C LYS A 17 8.17 8.26 -5.22
N VAL A 18 8.61 9.22 -6.03
CA VAL A 18 9.12 8.94 -7.38
C VAL A 18 10.63 9.08 -7.39
N GLY A 19 11.15 10.20 -6.86
CA GLY A 19 12.59 10.47 -6.79
C GLY A 19 13.33 9.45 -5.92
N LEU A 20 13.06 9.40 -4.62
CA LEU A 20 13.79 8.50 -3.72
C LEU A 20 13.47 7.03 -3.96
N VAL A 21 12.19 6.64 -4.07
CA VAL A 21 11.84 5.23 -4.34
C VAL A 21 12.35 4.78 -5.72
N GLY A 22 12.24 5.63 -6.75
CA GLY A 22 12.80 5.33 -8.07
C GLY A 22 14.32 5.24 -8.04
N GLY A 23 14.99 6.15 -7.32
CA GLY A 23 16.43 6.10 -7.10
C GLY A 23 16.88 4.85 -6.35
N TRP A 24 16.09 4.36 -5.39
CA TRP A 24 16.33 3.10 -4.71
C TRP A 24 16.23 1.90 -5.68
N ILE A 25 15.21 1.86 -6.54
CA ILE A 25 15.06 0.80 -7.56
C ILE A 25 16.26 0.80 -8.51
N VAL A 26 16.69 1.99 -8.95
CA VAL A 26 17.86 2.14 -9.82
C VAL A 26 19.13 1.67 -9.11
N ALA A 27 19.32 2.07 -7.84
CA ALA A 27 20.49 1.64 -7.07
C ALA A 27 20.53 0.13 -6.89
N PHE A 28 19.39 -0.47 -6.53
CA PHE A 28 19.23 -1.92 -6.41
C PHE A 28 19.52 -2.64 -7.73
N TYR A 29 19.02 -2.14 -8.85
CA TYR A 29 19.30 -2.72 -10.18
C TYR A 29 20.80 -2.74 -10.49
N PHE A 30 21.50 -1.62 -10.26
CA PHE A 30 22.93 -1.55 -10.52
C PHE A 30 23.73 -2.46 -9.59
N ALA A 31 23.36 -2.53 -8.31
CA ALA A 31 23.98 -3.45 -7.35
C ALA A 31 23.78 -4.92 -7.77
N ALA A 32 22.55 -5.31 -8.12
CA ALA A 32 22.24 -6.67 -8.56
C ALA A 32 22.84 -7.04 -9.94
N SER A 33 23.20 -6.05 -10.76
CA SER A 33 23.87 -6.25 -12.05
C SER A 33 25.40 -6.26 -11.96
N ALA A 34 25.96 -6.02 -10.77
CA ALA A 34 27.40 -6.09 -10.59
C ALA A 34 27.86 -7.53 -10.85
N ASN A 35 28.88 -7.70 -11.69
CA ASN A 35 29.46 -9.01 -11.92
C ASN A 35 30.14 -9.47 -10.63
N GLU A 36 29.50 -10.36 -9.90
CA GLU A 36 30.11 -11.02 -8.75
C GLU A 36 31.17 -12.00 -9.24
N THR A 37 32.32 -12.02 -8.56
CA THR A 37 33.35 -13.02 -8.80
C THR A 37 32.83 -14.38 -8.33
N PRO A 38 32.93 -15.45 -9.15
CA PRO A 38 32.48 -16.78 -8.74
C PRO A 38 33.13 -17.22 -7.42
N CYS A 39 32.35 -17.86 -6.56
CA CYS A 39 32.82 -18.42 -5.30
C CYS A 39 33.86 -19.53 -5.58
N THR A 40 34.97 -19.54 -4.86
CA THR A 40 36.00 -20.58 -5.02
C THR A 40 36.43 -21.16 -3.68
N ALA A 41 37.11 -22.30 -3.70
CA ALA A 41 37.66 -22.91 -2.49
C ALA A 41 38.67 -22.02 -1.76
N ALA A 42 39.33 -21.11 -2.48
CA ALA A 42 40.30 -20.16 -1.93
C ALA A 42 39.62 -18.87 -1.42
N GLN A 43 38.45 -18.54 -1.96
CA GLN A 43 37.63 -17.38 -1.59
C GLN A 43 36.16 -17.81 -1.56
N PRO A 44 35.73 -18.47 -0.46
CA PRO A 44 34.35 -18.95 -0.34
C PRO A 44 33.38 -17.80 -0.10
N CYS A 45 32.15 -17.95 -0.59
CA CYS A 45 31.06 -17.01 -0.33
C CYS A 45 30.45 -17.29 1.04
N VAL A 46 31.14 -16.85 2.09
CA VAL A 46 30.71 -17.08 3.47
C VAL A 46 29.54 -16.16 3.81
N PRO A 47 28.44 -16.68 4.38
CA PRO A 47 27.35 -15.86 4.91
C PRO A 47 27.86 -14.81 5.91
N ASP A 48 27.56 -13.54 5.67
CA ASP A 48 27.91 -12.44 6.57
C ASP A 48 26.70 -12.08 7.47
N PRO A 49 26.79 -12.30 8.79
CA PRO A 49 25.76 -11.90 9.75
C PRO A 49 25.40 -10.41 9.69
N LEU A 50 26.38 -9.54 9.45
CA LEU A 50 26.16 -8.10 9.38
C LEU A 50 25.43 -7.71 8.10
N PHE A 51 25.78 -8.32 6.96
CA PHE A 51 25.08 -8.10 5.70
C PHE A 51 23.60 -8.51 5.80
N SER A 52 23.30 -9.65 6.42
CA SER A 52 21.91 -10.09 6.64
C SER A 52 21.11 -9.09 7.49
N LEU A 53 21.71 -8.48 8.50
CA LEU A 53 21.08 -7.37 9.22
C LEU A 53 20.94 -6.10 8.37
N ALA A 54 21.87 -5.83 7.45
CA ALA A 54 21.82 -4.69 6.52
C ALA A 54 20.68 -4.80 5.49
N VAL A 55 20.21 -6.00 5.18
CA VAL A 55 19.01 -6.20 4.33
C VAL A 55 17.76 -5.54 4.94
N VAL A 56 17.69 -5.42 6.28
CA VAL A 56 16.55 -4.77 6.96
C VAL A 56 16.40 -3.30 6.57
N PRO A 57 17.41 -2.41 6.76
CA PRO A 57 17.31 -1.03 6.30
C PRO A 57 17.19 -0.91 4.77
N LEU A 58 17.79 -1.81 3.98
CA LEU A 58 17.61 -1.85 2.52
C LEU A 58 16.12 -1.93 2.15
N LEU A 59 15.38 -2.90 2.70
CA LEU A 59 13.97 -3.12 2.40
C LEU A 59 13.03 -2.14 3.13
N ALA A 60 13.42 -1.69 4.34
CA ALA A 60 12.63 -0.74 5.11
C ALA A 60 12.55 0.64 4.44
N THR A 61 13.60 1.05 3.73
CA THR A 61 13.70 2.36 3.06
C THR A 61 12.53 2.64 2.11
N PRO A 62 12.32 1.88 1.01
CA PRO A 62 11.22 2.15 0.09
C PRO A 62 9.85 2.00 0.75
N LEU A 63 9.71 1.03 1.65
CA LEU A 63 8.46 0.79 2.38
C LEU A 63 8.03 2.03 3.18
N LEU A 64 8.94 2.56 4.01
CA LEU A 64 8.67 3.73 4.85
C LEU A 64 8.43 4.99 4.03
N LEU A 65 9.17 5.19 2.93
CA LEU A 65 8.95 6.31 2.02
C LEU A 65 7.55 6.26 1.38
N LEU A 66 7.09 5.08 0.95
CA LEU A 66 5.76 4.89 0.38
C LEU A 66 4.63 5.19 1.38
N PHE A 67 4.83 4.83 2.66
CA PHE A 67 3.92 5.15 3.77
C PHE A 67 4.06 6.57 4.33
N GLY A 68 4.87 7.44 3.70
CA GLY A 68 5.01 8.85 4.09
C GLY A 68 5.86 9.09 5.33
N ARG A 69 6.63 8.09 5.79
CA ARG A 69 7.57 8.18 6.91
C ARG A 69 8.94 8.64 6.42
N VAL A 70 8.99 9.82 5.79
CA VAL A 70 10.16 10.32 5.06
C VAL A 70 11.45 10.29 5.89
N LEU A 71 11.46 10.89 7.08
CA LEU A 71 12.68 10.95 7.91
C LEU A 71 13.17 9.55 8.33
N THR A 72 12.26 8.64 8.68
CA THR A 72 12.63 7.28 9.07
C THR A 72 13.11 6.47 7.87
N GLY A 73 12.44 6.61 6.72
CA GLY A 73 12.86 5.97 5.47
C GLY A 73 14.23 6.46 5.01
N CYS A 74 14.46 7.78 5.01
CA CYS A 74 15.77 8.36 4.71
C CYS A 74 16.85 7.91 5.70
N ALA A 75 16.54 7.83 7.00
CA ALA A 75 17.49 7.33 7.99
C ALA A 75 17.88 5.87 7.73
N MET A 76 16.93 5.02 7.33
CA MET A 76 17.23 3.64 6.89
C MET A 76 18.06 3.63 5.60
N GLY A 77 17.77 4.50 4.64
CA GLY A 77 18.53 4.58 3.39
C GLY A 77 19.97 5.02 3.61
N VAL A 78 20.20 5.98 4.52
CA VAL A 78 21.56 6.37 4.93
C VAL A 78 22.25 5.25 5.70
N LEU A 79 21.56 4.61 6.65
CA LEU A 79 22.11 3.49 7.40
C LEU A 79 22.55 2.37 6.46
N PHE A 80 21.70 2.00 5.49
CA PHE A 80 22.04 0.99 4.50
C PHE A 80 23.23 1.42 3.64
N GLY A 81 23.24 2.64 3.08
CA GLY A 81 24.37 3.09 2.27
C GLY A 81 25.70 3.15 3.04
N VAL A 82 25.69 3.39 4.35
CA VAL A 82 26.89 3.30 5.20
C VAL A 82 27.30 1.85 5.42
N LEU A 83 26.34 0.95 5.65
CA LEU A 83 26.61 -0.49 5.80
C LEU A 83 27.15 -1.08 4.49
N ASP A 84 26.56 -0.73 3.35
CA ASP A 84 27.00 -1.14 2.01
C ASP A 84 28.47 -0.78 1.79
N LEU A 85 28.86 0.47 2.07
CA LEU A 85 30.25 0.94 1.97
C LEU A 85 31.25 0.19 2.86
N VAL A 86 30.79 -0.41 3.96
CA VAL A 86 31.64 -1.15 4.92
C VAL A 86 31.68 -2.64 4.61
N LEU A 87 30.57 -3.20 4.12
CA LEU A 87 30.37 -4.64 3.97
C LEU A 87 30.57 -5.12 2.52
N ASP A 88 30.25 -4.29 1.52
CA ASP A 88 30.34 -4.65 0.11
C ASP A 88 31.63 -4.11 -0.53
N GLY A 89 32.38 -5.01 -1.18
CA GLY A 89 33.57 -4.66 -1.97
C GLY A 89 33.24 -4.11 -3.36
N SER A 90 31.98 -4.20 -3.80
CA SER A 90 31.53 -3.76 -5.12
C SER A 90 31.53 -2.25 -5.24
N ALA A 91 32.46 -1.71 -6.04
CA ALA A 91 32.53 -0.28 -6.33
C ALA A 91 31.23 0.26 -6.97
N THR A 92 30.54 -0.57 -7.74
CA THR A 92 29.27 -0.20 -8.40
C THR A 92 28.11 -0.12 -7.41
N ALA A 93 27.99 -1.09 -6.49
CA ALA A 93 26.97 -1.04 -5.44
C ALA A 93 27.20 0.15 -4.49
N ASN A 94 28.44 0.30 -4.02
CA ASN A 94 28.88 1.38 -3.16
C ASN A 94 28.59 2.78 -3.75
N LEU A 95 28.86 2.97 -5.04
CA LEU A 95 28.54 4.22 -5.72
C LEU A 95 27.01 4.43 -5.77
N ALA A 96 26.26 3.40 -6.17
CA ALA A 96 24.83 3.49 -6.38
C ALA A 96 24.07 3.78 -5.07
N PHE A 97 24.32 3.00 -4.01
CA PHE A 97 23.70 3.22 -2.71
C PHE A 97 24.31 4.39 -1.93
N GLY A 98 25.58 4.72 -2.15
CA GLY A 98 26.19 5.95 -1.63
C GLY A 98 25.51 7.21 -2.17
N LEU A 99 25.26 7.28 -3.48
CA LEU A 99 24.49 8.38 -4.09
C LEU A 99 23.04 8.42 -3.57
N HIS A 100 22.40 7.26 -3.43
CA HIS A 100 21.05 7.17 -2.86
C HIS A 100 21.00 7.65 -1.40
N ALA A 101 21.98 7.27 -0.57
CA ALA A 101 22.12 7.73 0.80
C ALA A 101 22.32 9.25 0.86
N GLY A 102 23.17 9.82 0.01
CA GLY A 102 23.35 11.26 -0.13
C GLY A 102 22.04 11.99 -0.47
N ALA A 103 21.29 11.47 -1.44
CA ALA A 103 19.96 12.00 -1.78
C ALA A 103 18.98 11.90 -0.60
N CYS A 104 18.97 10.78 0.14
CA CYS A 104 18.16 10.61 1.34
C CYS A 104 18.52 11.63 2.43
N ALA A 105 19.80 11.88 2.67
CA ALA A 105 20.27 12.86 3.66
C ALA A 105 19.84 14.29 3.28
N LEU A 106 19.98 14.67 2.01
CA LEU A 106 19.53 15.97 1.51
C LEU A 106 18.02 16.15 1.65
N VAL A 107 17.23 15.15 1.26
CA VAL A 107 15.77 15.19 1.41
C VAL A 107 15.34 15.18 2.88
N ALA A 108 16.07 14.48 3.76
CA ALA A 108 15.82 14.51 5.19
C ALA A 108 16.05 15.91 5.77
N ALA A 109 17.18 16.54 5.44
CA ALA A 109 17.49 17.92 5.85
C ALA A 109 16.45 18.92 5.32
N TRP A 110 16.07 18.80 4.04
CA TRP A 110 15.00 19.60 3.45
C TRP A 110 13.66 19.37 4.16
N THR A 111 13.33 18.13 4.50
CA THR A 111 12.09 17.79 5.23
C THR A 111 12.09 18.38 6.64
N VAL A 112 13.21 18.34 7.37
CA VAL A 112 13.31 18.95 8.70
C VAL A 112 13.07 20.46 8.62
N ARG A 113 13.71 21.14 7.66
CA ARG A 113 13.52 22.58 7.45
C ARG A 113 12.09 22.92 7.03
N SER A 114 11.55 22.18 6.06
CA SER A 114 10.16 22.28 5.60
C SER A 114 9.16 22.16 6.76
N ARG A 115 9.39 21.22 7.69
CA ARG A 115 8.52 21.07 8.88
C ARG A 115 8.58 22.27 9.80
N ALA A 116 9.77 22.86 10.00
CA ALA A 116 9.92 24.07 10.82
C ALA A 116 9.18 25.25 10.17
N ASP A 117 9.38 25.47 8.87
CA ASP A 117 8.73 26.53 8.10
C ASP A 117 7.20 26.39 8.09
N GLN A 118 6.70 25.16 7.93
CA GLN A 118 5.26 24.84 8.05
C GLN A 118 4.75 25.12 9.47
N HIS A 119 5.49 24.71 10.49
CA HIS A 119 5.09 24.94 11.88
C HIS A 119 5.11 26.43 12.26
N GLU A 120 5.96 27.24 11.66
CA GLU A 120 5.98 28.70 11.81
C GLU A 120 4.75 29.35 11.12
N ALA A 121 4.45 28.96 9.87
CA ALA A 121 3.34 29.50 9.08
C ALA A 121 1.93 29.22 9.67
N ALA A 122 1.83 28.20 10.52
CA ALA A 122 0.63 27.81 11.26
C ALA A 122 0.12 28.92 12.20
N GLY A 123 1.02 29.71 12.80
CA GLY A 123 0.70 30.76 13.78
C GLY A 123 1.14 30.43 15.21
N ALA A 124 0.59 31.16 16.19
CA ALA A 124 1.10 31.20 17.57
C ALA A 124 0.09 30.80 18.66
N THR A 125 -1.16 30.48 18.32
CA THR A 125 -2.15 30.05 19.33
C THR A 125 -1.75 28.69 19.90
N ILE A 126 -1.71 28.60 21.23
CA ILE A 126 -1.28 27.42 21.98
C ILE A 126 -2.42 26.98 22.90
N VAL A 127 -2.69 25.68 22.94
CA VAL A 127 -3.73 25.07 23.76
C VAL A 127 -3.19 23.80 24.41
N SER A 128 -3.62 23.53 25.65
CA SER A 128 -3.41 22.23 26.30
C SER A 128 -4.58 21.32 25.99
N LEU A 129 -4.30 20.07 25.61
CA LEU A 129 -5.36 19.10 25.42
C LEU A 129 -5.96 18.69 26.78
N PRO A 130 -7.27 18.37 26.83
CA PRO A 130 -7.90 17.80 28.02
C PRO A 130 -7.17 16.56 28.55
N ASP A 131 -7.18 16.37 29.88
CA ASP A 131 -6.47 15.31 30.62
C ASP A 131 -7.08 13.90 30.45
N MET A 132 -7.26 13.46 29.20
CA MET A 132 -7.61 12.09 28.87
C MET A 132 -6.72 11.60 27.71
N PRO A 133 -5.48 11.17 28.00
CA PRO A 133 -4.65 10.56 26.98
C PRO A 133 -5.29 9.25 26.52
N PRO A 134 -5.07 8.83 25.26
CA PRO A 134 -5.64 7.60 24.75
C PRO A 134 -5.15 6.40 25.56
N GLN A 135 -6.04 5.44 25.81
CA GLN A 135 -5.70 4.21 26.51
C GLN A 135 -4.50 3.50 25.86
N ARG A 136 -3.69 2.82 26.67
CA ARG A 136 -2.56 2.01 26.18
C ARG A 136 -3.12 0.90 25.29
N GLY A 137 -2.99 1.11 23.99
CA GLY A 137 -3.63 0.27 22.98
C GLY A 137 -2.90 -1.05 22.75
N VAL A 138 -3.59 -1.95 22.03
CA VAL A 138 -3.12 -3.27 21.57
C VAL A 138 -1.76 -3.21 20.86
N LEU A 139 -1.40 -2.07 20.25
CA LEU A 139 -0.10 -1.86 19.59
C LEU A 139 1.10 -2.12 20.50
N ARG A 140 1.00 -1.84 21.81
CA ARG A 140 2.09 -2.13 22.76
C ARG A 140 2.25 -3.64 22.96
N ILE A 141 1.14 -4.37 23.09
CA ILE A 141 1.15 -5.83 23.22
C ILE A 141 1.76 -6.45 21.97
N ILE A 142 1.32 -5.99 20.78
CA ILE A 142 1.89 -6.43 19.49
C ILE A 142 3.40 -6.13 19.44
N ALA A 143 3.84 -4.93 19.83
CA ALA A 143 5.26 -4.59 19.84
C ALA A 143 6.06 -5.52 20.78
N VAL A 144 5.54 -5.83 21.98
CA VAL A 144 6.20 -6.78 22.90
C VAL A 144 6.27 -8.18 22.29
N LEU A 145 5.18 -8.67 21.71
CA LEU A 145 5.16 -9.98 21.04
C LEU A 145 6.15 -10.05 19.88
N LEU A 146 6.29 -8.97 19.09
CA LEU A 146 7.27 -8.88 18.02
C LEU A 146 8.72 -8.90 18.54
N VAL A 147 9.00 -8.25 19.68
CA VAL A 147 10.33 -8.32 20.31
C VAL A 147 10.63 -9.74 20.79
N VAL A 148 9.67 -10.41 21.43
CA VAL A 148 9.83 -11.80 21.87
C VAL A 148 10.07 -12.71 20.67
N PHE A 149 9.29 -12.55 19.60
CA PHE A 149 9.47 -13.32 18.38
C PHE A 149 10.85 -13.08 17.75
N GLY A 150 11.28 -11.82 17.60
CA GLY A 150 12.60 -11.50 17.09
C GLY A 150 13.74 -12.02 17.96
N PHE A 151 13.57 -12.02 19.29
CA PHE A 151 14.53 -12.65 20.20
C PHE A 151 14.63 -14.17 19.94
N LEU A 152 13.50 -14.86 19.78
CA LEU A 152 13.47 -16.29 19.48
C LEU A 152 14.14 -16.62 18.13
N THR A 153 14.04 -15.75 17.12
CA THR A 153 14.75 -15.97 15.85
C THR A 153 16.26 -15.76 15.99
N PHE A 154 16.73 -14.84 16.84
CA PHE A 154 18.16 -14.73 17.18
C PHE A 154 18.68 -15.96 17.92
N VAL A 155 17.89 -16.51 18.85
CA VAL A 155 18.22 -17.77 19.53
C VAL A 155 18.26 -18.92 18.52
N GLN A 156 17.32 -18.98 17.58
CA GLN A 156 17.33 -20.01 16.53
C GLN A 156 18.59 -19.93 15.66
N TYR A 157 19.01 -18.72 15.28
CA TYR A 157 20.27 -18.52 14.57
C TYR A 157 21.46 -19.05 15.37
N ASP A 158 21.57 -18.69 16.65
CA ASP A 158 22.68 -19.11 17.52
C ASP A 158 22.74 -20.63 17.69
N LEU A 159 21.59 -21.28 17.89
CA LEU A 159 21.50 -22.74 17.99
C LEU A 159 21.91 -23.43 16.70
N THR A 160 21.38 -23.00 15.55
CA THR A 160 21.69 -23.59 14.24
C THR A 160 23.15 -23.33 13.86
N ASN A 161 23.68 -22.13 14.13
CA ASN A 161 25.08 -21.82 13.87
C ASN A 161 26.01 -22.65 14.77
N GLY A 162 25.67 -22.83 16.06
CA GLY A 162 26.42 -23.68 16.97
C GLY A 162 26.35 -25.18 16.63
N GLU A 163 25.27 -25.64 16.00
CA GLU A 163 25.19 -26.99 15.40
C GLU A 163 26.15 -27.14 14.22
N ILE A 164 26.12 -26.17 13.31
CA ILE A 164 26.99 -26.13 12.13
C ILE A 164 28.47 -26.08 12.54
N GLU A 165 28.86 -25.23 13.48
CA GLU A 165 30.24 -25.13 13.96
C GLU A 165 30.75 -26.45 14.55
N ARG A 166 29.90 -27.19 15.27
CA ARG A 166 30.25 -28.51 15.81
C ARG A 166 30.49 -29.54 14.71
N HIS A 167 29.69 -29.52 13.64
CA HIS A 167 29.89 -30.39 12.49
C HIS A 167 31.15 -30.00 11.73
N VAL A 168 31.36 -28.71 11.45
CA VAL A 168 32.57 -28.20 10.78
C VAL A 168 33.84 -28.58 11.54
N ALA A 169 33.83 -28.54 12.88
CA ALA A 169 34.98 -28.92 13.70
C ALA A 169 35.32 -30.43 13.65
N LYS A 170 34.36 -31.29 13.32
CA LYS A 170 34.54 -32.74 13.19
C LYS A 170 34.71 -33.21 11.76
N ALA A 171 34.26 -32.41 10.81
CA ALA A 171 34.17 -32.78 9.42
C ALA A 171 35.56 -32.99 8.80
N SER A 172 35.64 -34.01 7.94
CA SER A 172 36.79 -34.22 7.07
C SER A 172 36.54 -33.55 5.72
N ARG A 173 37.60 -32.99 5.11
CA ARG A 173 37.52 -32.44 3.76
C ARG A 173 37.66 -33.57 2.76
N VAL A 174 36.69 -33.68 1.86
CA VAL A 174 36.58 -34.74 0.85
C VAL A 174 36.31 -34.10 -0.51
N GLU A 175 36.86 -34.67 -1.56
CA GLU A 175 36.56 -34.26 -2.93
C GLU A 175 35.33 -35.04 -3.42
N ALA A 176 34.28 -34.33 -3.83
CA ALA A 176 33.07 -34.89 -4.40
C ALA A 176 32.99 -34.56 -5.90
N GLU A 177 32.40 -35.45 -6.69
CA GLU A 177 32.23 -35.25 -8.13
C GLU A 177 30.81 -34.77 -8.43
N VAL A 178 30.66 -33.70 -9.22
CA VAL A 178 29.36 -33.23 -9.69
C VAL A 178 28.81 -34.24 -10.70
N VAL A 179 27.74 -34.95 -10.33
CA VAL A 179 27.17 -36.02 -11.16
C VAL A 179 25.94 -35.59 -11.94
N GLU A 180 25.21 -34.60 -11.44
CA GLU A 180 23.98 -34.13 -12.06
C GLU A 180 23.73 -32.66 -11.68
N ILE A 181 23.24 -31.87 -12.63
CA ILE A 181 22.78 -30.50 -12.39
C ILE A 181 21.30 -30.49 -12.75
N LYS A 182 20.46 -30.39 -11.74
CA LYS A 182 19.01 -30.50 -11.87
C LYS A 182 18.40 -29.09 -11.80
N ASN A 183 17.89 -28.65 -12.95
CA ASN A 183 17.36 -27.30 -13.15
C ASN A 183 18.44 -26.21 -12.91
N THR A 184 18.01 -24.96 -12.75
CA THR A 184 18.86 -23.79 -12.49
C THR A 184 19.18 -23.56 -11.01
N TYR A 185 18.95 -24.54 -10.12
CA TYR A 185 19.08 -24.34 -8.66
C TYR A 185 19.77 -25.48 -7.91
N GLU A 186 19.80 -26.71 -8.44
CA GLU A 186 20.21 -27.87 -7.66
C GLU A 186 21.41 -28.58 -8.31
N VAL A 187 22.50 -28.72 -7.56
CA VAL A 187 23.71 -29.43 -7.98
C VAL A 187 23.84 -30.69 -7.13
N TRP A 188 23.84 -31.85 -7.77
CA TRP A 188 24.02 -33.14 -7.14
C TRP A 188 25.48 -33.57 -7.25
N VAL A 189 26.05 -33.95 -6.11
CA VAL A 189 27.41 -34.47 -6.03
C VAL A 189 27.42 -35.89 -5.52
N GLU A 190 28.41 -36.66 -5.94
CA GLU A 190 28.69 -38.01 -5.44
C GLU A 190 30.00 -37.98 -4.63
N LEU A 191 29.92 -38.44 -3.38
CA LEU A 191 31.06 -38.58 -2.49
C LEU A 191 31.86 -39.86 -2.85
N PRO A 192 33.12 -40.01 -2.38
CA PRO A 192 33.95 -41.19 -2.67
C PRO A 192 33.36 -42.53 -2.20
N ASP A 193 32.45 -42.50 -1.22
CA ASP A 193 31.70 -43.66 -0.73
C ASP A 193 30.44 -43.97 -1.57
N ARG A 194 30.24 -43.25 -2.68
CA ARG A 194 29.08 -43.29 -3.59
C ARG A 194 27.77 -42.77 -2.98
N GLN A 195 27.84 -42.06 -1.86
CA GLN A 195 26.68 -41.33 -1.36
C GLN A 195 26.41 -40.13 -2.28
N ARG A 196 25.13 -39.89 -2.58
CA ARG A 196 24.70 -38.73 -3.36
C ARG A 196 24.00 -37.72 -2.46
N THR A 197 24.39 -36.46 -2.60
CA THR A 197 23.81 -35.32 -1.87
C THR A 197 23.55 -34.19 -2.85
N SER A 198 22.46 -33.46 -2.67
CA SER A 198 22.17 -32.25 -3.43
C SER A 198 22.46 -30.98 -2.64
N PHE A 199 22.83 -29.94 -3.37
CA PHE A 199 23.06 -28.60 -2.85
C PHE A 199 22.37 -27.54 -3.71
N GLU A 200 22.08 -26.39 -3.11
CA GLU A 200 21.52 -25.22 -3.78
C GLU A 200 22.52 -24.05 -3.79
N PRO A 201 23.56 -24.09 -4.66
CA PRO A 201 24.51 -22.98 -4.77
C PRO A 201 23.84 -21.71 -5.32
N LEU A 202 24.42 -20.55 -5.04
CA LEU A 202 24.01 -19.24 -5.52
C LEU A 202 24.19 -19.09 -7.04
N ALA A 203 25.25 -19.70 -7.59
CA ALA A 203 25.58 -19.65 -9.02
C ALA A 203 25.74 -21.07 -9.61
N PRO A 204 24.67 -21.87 -9.69
CA PRO A 204 24.72 -23.26 -10.16
C PRO A 204 25.24 -23.40 -11.59
N GLU A 205 25.09 -22.37 -12.42
CA GLU A 205 25.60 -22.31 -13.79
C GLU A 205 27.14 -22.32 -13.89
N THR A 206 27.85 -22.15 -12.77
CA THR A 206 29.31 -22.18 -12.73
C THR A 206 29.88 -23.61 -12.59
N TYR A 207 29.03 -24.58 -12.22
CA TYR A 207 29.39 -25.98 -12.07
C TYR A 207 29.08 -26.78 -13.33
N HIS A 208 29.90 -27.79 -13.62
CA HIS A 208 29.71 -28.73 -14.74
C HIS A 208 29.75 -30.17 -14.24
N VAL A 209 29.04 -31.06 -14.93
CA VAL A 209 29.10 -32.49 -14.64
C VAL A 209 30.53 -32.99 -14.88
N GLY A 210 31.07 -33.73 -13.91
CA GLY A 210 32.46 -34.17 -13.84
C GLY A 210 33.39 -33.23 -13.09
N ASP A 211 32.92 -32.04 -12.67
CA ASP A 211 33.72 -31.14 -11.84
C ASP A 211 33.96 -31.78 -10.46
N THR A 212 35.16 -31.57 -9.94
CA THR A 212 35.52 -31.97 -8.58
C THR A 212 35.35 -30.78 -7.65
N VAL A 213 34.50 -30.93 -6.64
CA VAL A 213 34.18 -29.88 -5.66
C VAL A 213 34.55 -30.33 -4.25
N PRO A 214 35.25 -29.49 -3.47
CA PRO A 214 35.59 -29.82 -2.11
C PRO A 214 34.36 -29.68 -1.20
N VAL A 215 34.07 -30.73 -0.44
CA VAL A 215 33.00 -30.79 0.56
C VAL A 215 33.56 -31.10 1.95
N LEU A 216 32.82 -30.71 2.98
CA LEU A 216 33.02 -31.13 4.37
C LEU A 216 32.01 -32.23 4.69
N ALA A 217 32.48 -33.37 5.21
CA ALA A 217 31.63 -34.49 5.59
C ALA A 217 31.85 -34.92 7.06
N ASP A 218 30.76 -35.02 7.82
CA ASP A 218 30.68 -35.53 9.21
C ASP A 218 29.46 -36.48 9.33
N GLY A 219 29.67 -37.77 9.07
CA GLY A 219 28.57 -38.75 8.98
C GLY A 219 27.62 -38.41 7.83
N ASP A 220 26.32 -38.31 8.11
CA ASP A 220 25.31 -37.94 7.11
C ASP A 220 25.28 -36.43 6.79
N TRP A 221 26.02 -35.61 7.55
CA TRP A 221 26.09 -34.17 7.31
C TRP A 221 27.17 -33.85 6.27
N VAL A 222 26.77 -33.23 5.16
CA VAL A 222 27.68 -32.83 4.07
C VAL A 222 27.42 -31.37 3.70
N ARG A 223 28.49 -30.60 3.45
CA ARG A 223 28.40 -29.19 3.06
C ARG A 223 29.46 -28.81 2.04
N MET A 224 29.11 -28.00 1.04
CA MET A 224 30.11 -27.43 0.12
C MET A 224 31.02 -26.44 0.84
N VAL A 225 32.33 -26.49 0.52
CA VAL A 225 33.31 -25.54 1.07
C VAL A 225 33.19 -24.17 0.39
N ASN A 226 32.92 -24.14 -0.91
CA ASN A 226 32.90 -22.90 -1.70
C ASN A 226 31.69 -22.03 -1.37
N GLU A 227 30.54 -22.67 -1.12
CA GLU A 227 29.24 -22.05 -0.91
C GLU A 227 28.54 -22.72 0.28
N PRO A 228 28.95 -22.38 1.51
CA PRO A 228 28.34 -22.94 2.71
C PRO A 228 26.89 -22.44 2.88
N GLU A 229 25.98 -23.34 3.28
CA GLU A 229 24.56 -23.04 3.58
C GLU A 229 24.35 -21.71 4.33
N ASP A 230 23.48 -20.84 3.84
CA ASP A 230 23.19 -19.58 4.50
C ASP A 230 22.06 -19.72 5.54
N VAL A 231 22.42 -19.67 6.83
CA VAL A 231 21.47 -19.64 7.95
C VAL A 231 21.27 -18.24 8.52
N THR A 232 21.92 -17.21 7.96
CA THR A 232 21.88 -15.84 8.48
C THR A 232 20.54 -15.15 8.20
N TRP A 233 19.67 -15.72 7.35
CA TRP A 233 18.31 -15.20 7.12
C TRP A 233 17.47 -15.10 8.41
N TRP A 234 17.74 -15.92 9.43
CA TRP A 234 17.14 -15.80 10.75
C TRP A 234 17.44 -14.45 11.42
N LEU A 235 18.64 -13.90 11.20
CA LEU A 235 19.03 -12.57 11.67
C LEU A 235 18.23 -11.48 10.96
N THR A 236 18.03 -11.59 9.65
CA THR A 236 17.20 -10.65 8.87
C THR A 236 15.76 -10.63 9.41
N LEU A 237 15.18 -11.80 9.67
CA LEU A 237 13.84 -11.93 10.23
C LEU A 237 13.75 -11.34 11.65
N GLY A 238 14.75 -11.62 12.50
CA GLY A 238 14.85 -11.05 13.85
C GLY A 238 15.01 -9.53 13.85
N GLY A 239 15.92 -9.03 13.02
CA GLY A 239 16.15 -7.60 12.83
C GLY A 239 14.90 -6.88 12.33
N ALA A 240 14.21 -7.43 11.32
CA ALA A 240 12.99 -6.85 10.78
C ALA A 240 11.85 -6.77 11.80
N THR A 241 11.70 -7.82 12.62
CA THR A 241 10.63 -7.89 13.63
C THR A 241 10.87 -6.95 14.81
N VAL A 242 12.11 -6.88 15.31
CA VAL A 242 12.53 -5.89 16.32
C VAL A 242 12.39 -4.47 15.77
N PHE A 243 12.81 -4.22 14.53
CA PHE A 243 12.65 -2.93 13.88
C PHE A 243 11.17 -2.51 13.80
N LEU A 244 10.29 -3.41 13.39
CA LEU A 244 8.85 -3.15 13.34
C LEU A 244 8.29 -2.83 14.74
N ALA A 245 8.74 -3.55 15.78
CA ALA A 245 8.35 -3.25 17.15
C ALA A 245 8.77 -1.83 17.58
N ILE A 246 10.00 -1.41 17.24
CA ILE A 246 10.48 -0.05 17.50
C ILE A 246 9.60 0.99 16.78
N VAL A 247 9.27 0.76 15.51
CA VAL A 247 8.39 1.66 14.74
C VAL A 247 7.00 1.78 15.38
N LEU A 248 6.43 0.67 15.85
CA LEU A 248 5.13 0.67 16.55
C LEU A 248 5.21 1.39 17.90
N ALA A 249 6.25 1.13 18.70
CA ALA A 249 6.47 1.82 19.96
C ALA A 249 6.67 3.33 19.78
N ALA A 250 7.45 3.73 18.77
CA ALA A 250 7.64 5.14 18.41
C ALA A 250 6.34 5.80 17.94
N ARG A 251 5.48 5.07 17.20
CA ARG A 251 4.16 5.53 16.78
C ARG A 251 3.24 5.78 17.98
N GLU A 252 3.20 4.87 18.95
CA GLU A 252 2.40 5.04 20.18
C GLU A 252 2.93 6.19 21.04
N ARG A 253 4.26 6.34 21.15
CA ARG A 253 4.88 7.47 21.86
C ARG A 253 4.52 8.81 21.21
N ARG A 254 4.64 8.93 19.88
CA ARG A 254 4.24 10.15 19.16
C ARG A 254 2.76 10.46 19.34
N ARG A 255 1.91 9.43 19.38
CA ARG A 255 0.50 9.61 19.67
C ARG A 255 0.24 10.26 21.01
N ARG A 256 0.97 9.85 22.04
CA ARG A 256 0.84 10.43 23.38
C ARG A 256 1.54 11.77 23.54
N ALA A 257 2.51 12.09 22.69
CA ALA A 257 3.27 13.33 22.78
C ALA A 257 2.39 14.59 22.72
N LEU A 258 1.24 14.52 22.03
CA LEU A 258 0.25 15.59 22.02
C LEU A 258 -0.29 15.99 23.41
N TRP A 259 -0.25 15.06 24.38
CA TRP A 259 -0.72 15.27 25.76
C TRP A 259 0.41 15.58 26.74
N THR A 260 1.67 15.63 26.28
CA THR A 260 2.82 15.88 27.18
C THR A 260 3.14 17.36 27.39
N GLY A 261 2.39 18.26 26.76
CA GLY A 261 2.58 19.69 26.91
C GLY A 261 1.66 20.53 26.02
N PRO A 262 1.80 21.86 26.09
CA PRO A 262 1.05 22.78 25.25
C PRO A 262 1.36 22.54 23.76
N VAL A 263 0.33 22.51 22.93
CA VAL A 263 0.44 22.29 21.48
C VAL A 263 -0.17 23.46 20.68
N LYS A 264 0.33 23.71 19.48
CA LYS A 264 -0.23 24.76 18.61
C LYS A 264 -1.61 24.38 18.11
N ALA A 265 -2.55 25.32 18.12
CA ALA A 265 -3.92 25.10 17.67
C ALA A 265 -4.41 26.17 16.67
N ILE A 266 -5.25 25.78 15.71
CA ILE A 266 -5.84 26.68 14.71
C ILE A 266 -7.32 26.32 14.54
N ARG A 267 -8.18 27.34 14.51
CA ARG A 267 -9.60 27.17 14.14
C ARG A 267 -9.72 27.07 12.62
N LEU A 268 -10.32 25.98 12.15
CA LEU A 268 -10.52 25.67 10.75
C LEU A 268 -11.96 25.26 10.49
N GLN A 269 -12.42 25.49 9.26
CA GLN A 269 -13.68 24.95 8.78
C GLN A 269 -13.48 23.47 8.43
N ALA A 270 -14.32 22.59 8.98
CA ALA A 270 -14.36 21.18 8.67
C ALA A 270 -15.44 20.89 7.63
N LEU A 271 -15.04 20.37 6.47
CA LEU A 271 -15.97 19.87 5.46
C LEU A 271 -15.90 18.34 5.41
N PRO A 272 -17.01 17.62 5.63
CA PRO A 272 -17.01 16.17 5.49
C PRO A 272 -16.77 15.77 4.03
N LEU A 273 -15.84 14.84 3.81
CA LEU A 273 -15.59 14.15 2.53
C LEU A 273 -16.20 12.73 2.52
N GLY A 274 -16.94 12.38 3.57
CA GLY A 274 -17.50 11.08 3.87
C GLY A 274 -17.32 10.70 5.35
N PRO A 275 -17.80 9.52 5.78
CA PRO A 275 -18.06 9.19 7.19
C PRO A 275 -16.83 9.14 8.10
N ARG A 276 -15.62 9.19 7.53
CA ARG A 276 -14.35 9.11 8.28
C ARG A 276 -13.29 10.05 7.73
N ARG A 277 -13.65 11.02 6.89
CA ARG A 277 -12.67 11.92 6.24
C ARG A 277 -13.19 13.34 6.24
N ILE A 278 -12.34 14.25 6.67
CA ILE A 278 -12.66 15.67 6.79
C ILE A 278 -11.61 16.46 6.01
N LEU A 279 -12.07 17.41 5.21
CA LEU A 279 -11.27 18.44 4.59
C LEU A 279 -11.22 19.65 5.52
N LEU A 280 -10.01 20.09 5.85
CA LEU A 280 -9.77 21.27 6.66
C LEU A 280 -9.53 22.48 5.75
N ARG A 281 -10.27 23.56 6.01
CA ARG A 281 -10.26 24.78 5.22
C ARG A 281 -10.05 26.01 6.09
N HIS A 282 -9.31 26.99 5.60
CA HIS A 282 -9.11 28.29 6.24
C HIS A 282 -9.34 29.37 5.21
N ASN A 283 -10.24 30.32 5.47
CA ASN A 283 -10.55 31.43 4.55
C ASN A 283 -10.81 30.97 3.11
N LYS A 284 -11.62 29.91 2.93
CA LYS A 284 -11.95 29.30 1.63
C LYS A 284 -10.81 28.52 0.93
N GLU A 285 -9.62 28.46 1.50
CA GLU A 285 -8.51 27.66 0.96
C GLU A 285 -8.40 26.29 1.65
N ASP A 286 -8.24 25.24 0.84
CA ASP A 286 -8.10 23.86 1.31
C ASP A 286 -6.68 23.60 1.84
N ILE A 287 -6.56 23.18 3.10
CA ILE A 287 -5.25 23.00 3.77
C ILE A 287 -4.83 21.55 3.76
N ALA A 288 -5.65 20.69 4.35
CA ALA A 288 -5.28 19.32 4.66
C ALA A 288 -6.51 18.43 4.76
N THR A 289 -6.29 17.12 4.69
CA THR A 289 -7.31 16.11 4.97
C THR A 289 -6.97 15.37 6.25
N VAL A 290 -7.99 15.02 7.01
CA VAL A 290 -7.87 14.27 8.26
C VAL A 290 -8.77 13.05 8.18
N THR A 291 -8.27 11.89 8.61
CA THR A 291 -9.07 10.66 8.69
C THR A 291 -9.45 10.39 10.15
N THR A 292 -10.73 10.29 10.45
CA THR A 292 -11.24 10.03 11.80
C THR A 292 -11.54 8.55 12.00
N LEU A 293 -11.47 8.08 13.24
CA LEU A 293 -11.83 6.70 13.58
C LEU A 293 -13.35 6.51 13.72
N ALA A 294 -14.02 7.54 14.23
CA ALA A 294 -15.46 7.64 14.33
C ALA A 294 -16.01 8.64 13.32
N ASP A 295 -17.27 8.45 12.94
CA ASP A 295 -18.04 9.50 12.28
C ASP A 295 -18.27 10.61 13.30
N LEU A 296 -17.93 11.84 12.94
CA LEU A 296 -18.08 12.98 13.82
C LEU A 296 -19.50 13.56 13.77
N GLY A 297 -20.39 13.02 12.94
CA GLY A 297 -21.76 13.53 12.81
C GLY A 297 -21.79 14.97 12.30
N LEU A 298 -20.70 15.43 11.65
CA LEU A 298 -20.62 16.76 11.02
C LEU A 298 -21.47 16.83 9.74
N GLU A 299 -21.99 15.69 9.29
CA GLU A 299 -23.03 15.60 8.26
C GLU A 299 -24.38 15.74 8.97
N GLU A 300 -24.92 16.95 9.08
CA GLU A 300 -26.37 17.06 9.26
C GLU A 300 -27.02 16.46 8.01
N PRO A 301 -28.04 15.57 8.16
CA PRO A 301 -28.69 14.97 7.01
C PRO A 301 -29.32 16.11 6.20
N LEU A 302 -28.73 16.38 5.03
CA LEU A 302 -29.23 17.40 4.10
C LEU A 302 -30.73 17.18 3.81
N TYR A 303 -31.23 15.95 3.85
CA TYR A 303 -32.62 15.61 3.56
C TYR A 303 -33.28 14.89 4.74
N HIS A 304 -34.52 15.24 5.07
CA HIS A 304 -35.27 14.62 6.17
C HIS A 304 -35.63 13.15 5.90
N ASP A 305 -35.87 12.79 4.63
CA ASP A 305 -36.17 11.42 4.20
C ASP A 305 -35.74 11.13 2.75
N THR A 306 -35.85 9.86 2.34
CA THR A 306 -35.51 9.37 0.99
C THR A 306 -36.40 9.96 -0.11
N ASP A 307 -37.62 10.36 0.23
CA ASP A 307 -38.61 10.82 -0.74
C ASP A 307 -38.38 12.30 -1.05
N GLN A 308 -38.08 13.11 -0.04
CA GLN A 308 -37.64 14.50 -0.17
C GLN A 308 -36.36 14.59 -0.99
N PHE A 309 -35.38 13.72 -0.74
CA PHE A 309 -34.20 13.63 -1.58
C PHE A 309 -34.55 13.38 -3.05
N GLY A 310 -35.46 12.43 -3.32
CA GLY A 310 -35.92 12.14 -4.68
C GLY A 310 -36.61 13.33 -5.34
N ARG A 311 -37.51 14.02 -4.61
CA ARG A 311 -38.22 15.21 -5.10
C ARG A 311 -37.25 16.34 -5.43
N VAL A 312 -36.32 16.65 -4.52
CA VAL A 312 -35.28 17.68 -4.76
C VAL A 312 -34.39 17.32 -5.94
N TRP A 313 -34.00 16.05 -6.07
CA TRP A 313 -33.13 15.61 -7.17
C TRP A 313 -33.82 15.70 -8.54
N ARG A 314 -35.13 15.41 -8.59
CA ARG A 314 -35.98 15.58 -9.79
C ARG A 314 -36.36 17.04 -10.08
N GLY A 315 -36.04 17.96 -9.17
CA GLY A 315 -36.40 19.38 -9.30
C GLY A 315 -37.86 19.67 -8.95
N GLU A 316 -38.51 18.79 -8.20
CA GLU A 316 -39.88 18.95 -7.70
C GLU A 316 -39.93 19.80 -6.41
N GLU A 317 -38.80 19.95 -5.71
CA GLU A 317 -38.64 20.68 -4.45
C GLU A 317 -37.28 21.40 -4.43
N ASP A 318 -37.20 22.56 -3.76
CA ASP A 318 -35.95 23.33 -3.65
C ASP A 318 -34.95 22.63 -2.71
N PRO A 319 -33.62 22.74 -2.97
CA PRO A 319 -32.63 22.15 -2.11
C PRO A 319 -32.62 22.80 -0.71
N PRO A 320 -32.36 22.01 0.34
CA PRO A 320 -32.28 22.51 1.70
C PRO A 320 -31.15 23.53 1.86
N VAL A 321 -31.33 24.47 2.79
CA VAL A 321 -30.37 25.54 3.05
C VAL A 321 -29.04 24.94 3.49
N GLN A 322 -27.97 25.33 2.81
CA GLN A 322 -26.63 24.89 3.15
C GLN A 322 -26.22 25.50 4.50
N LEU A 323 -26.00 24.65 5.50
CA LEU A 323 -25.46 25.09 6.78
C LEU A 323 -23.99 25.48 6.61
N ASP A 324 -23.58 26.48 7.37
CA ASP A 324 -22.18 26.90 7.41
C ASP A 324 -21.31 25.73 7.91
N PRO A 325 -20.13 25.50 7.29
CA PRO A 325 -19.26 24.40 7.68
C PRO A 325 -18.83 24.55 9.13
N ALA A 326 -18.95 23.47 9.91
CA ALA A 326 -18.62 23.47 11.33
C ALA A 326 -17.17 23.94 11.56
N GLU A 327 -16.99 24.85 12.52
CA GLU A 327 -15.67 25.25 12.97
C GLU A 327 -15.11 24.24 13.96
N VAL A 328 -13.91 23.74 13.67
CA VAL A 328 -13.18 22.82 14.55
C VAL A 328 -11.84 23.42 14.93
N LEU A 329 -11.42 23.21 16.17
CA LEU A 329 -10.09 23.58 16.62
C LEU A 329 -9.15 22.40 16.40
N VAL A 330 -8.15 22.56 15.55
CA VAL A 330 -7.15 21.51 15.26
C VAL A 330 -5.89 21.81 16.06
N ALA A 331 -5.41 20.88 16.87
CA ALA A 331 -4.25 21.07 17.74
C ALA A 331 -3.16 20.02 17.51
N GLY A 332 -1.89 20.42 17.43
CA GLY A 332 -0.75 19.52 17.30
C GLY A 332 0.36 19.98 16.35
N GLU A 333 0.91 19.02 15.61
CA GLU A 333 2.04 19.23 14.71
C GLU A 333 1.58 19.69 13.32
N TRP A 334 1.73 20.99 13.04
CA TRP A 334 1.32 21.62 11.77
C TRP A 334 2.30 21.42 10.60
N HIS A 335 2.53 20.18 10.21
CA HIS A 335 3.26 19.82 8.99
C HIS A 335 2.66 18.55 8.38
N HIS A 336 2.94 18.27 7.10
CA HIS A 336 2.42 17.05 6.47
C HIS A 336 2.92 15.77 7.18
N GLY A 337 1.98 14.89 7.53
CA GLY A 337 2.26 13.69 8.33
C GLY A 337 2.42 13.94 9.83
N GLY A 338 2.32 15.21 10.27
CA GLY A 338 2.28 15.59 11.67
C GLY A 338 1.02 15.10 12.35
N GLN A 339 1.12 14.81 13.63
CA GLN A 339 0.01 14.31 14.42
C GLN A 339 -0.85 15.45 14.97
N VAL A 340 -2.17 15.33 14.86
CA VAL A 340 -3.14 16.34 15.30
C VAL A 340 -4.31 15.72 16.06
N ALA A 341 -4.88 16.51 16.96
CA ALA A 341 -6.16 16.29 17.63
C ALA A 341 -7.19 17.28 17.07
N LEU A 342 -8.41 16.81 16.83
CA LEU A 342 -9.57 17.63 16.49
C LEU A 342 -10.36 17.88 17.77
N LEU A 343 -10.63 19.15 18.07
CA LEU A 343 -11.42 19.59 19.19
C LEU A 343 -12.71 20.24 18.71
N VAL A 344 -13.83 19.81 19.27
CA VAL A 344 -15.16 20.40 19.08
C VAL A 344 -15.66 20.75 20.48
N GLU A 345 -16.09 22.00 20.67
CA GLU A 345 -16.59 22.50 21.97
C GLU A 345 -15.63 22.27 23.17
N GLY A 346 -14.33 22.14 22.91
CA GLY A 346 -13.31 21.93 23.94
C GLY A 346 -12.97 20.46 24.24
N GLU A 347 -13.68 19.50 23.64
CA GLU A 347 -13.42 18.07 23.80
C GLU A 347 -12.65 17.49 22.61
N VAL A 348 -11.75 16.52 22.88
CA VAL A 348 -11.00 15.83 21.83
C VAL A 348 -11.86 14.76 21.19
N VAL A 349 -12.33 15.01 19.98
CA VAL A 349 -13.24 14.10 19.27
C VAL A 349 -12.48 13.08 18.41
N ALA A 350 -11.29 13.45 17.91
CA ALA A 350 -10.46 12.53 17.13
C ALA A 350 -8.97 12.87 17.20
N THR A 351 -8.12 11.85 17.05
CA THR A 351 -6.68 12.02 16.77
C THR A 351 -6.29 11.37 15.46
N SER A 352 -5.50 12.08 14.66
CA SER A 352 -5.15 11.64 13.32
C SER A 352 -3.85 12.30 12.85
N THR A 353 -3.54 12.14 11.57
CA THR A 353 -2.38 12.74 10.91
C THR A 353 -2.83 13.70 9.81
N LEU A 354 -2.16 14.84 9.65
CA LEU A 354 -2.43 15.79 8.57
C LEU A 354 -2.01 15.20 7.21
N GLY A 355 -3.00 14.84 6.39
CA GLY A 355 -2.80 14.40 5.02
C GLY A 355 -2.81 15.56 4.04
N ARG A 356 -2.07 15.45 2.93
CA ARG A 356 -2.11 16.42 1.83
C ARG A 356 -3.44 16.32 1.09
N VAL A 357 -4.00 17.46 0.69
CA VAL A 357 -5.17 17.54 -0.20
C VAL A 357 -4.82 16.95 -1.56
N ARG A 358 -5.58 15.96 -2.02
CA ARG A 358 -5.43 15.43 -3.39
C ARG A 358 -6.37 16.21 -4.32
N PRO A 359 -5.93 16.58 -5.55
CA PRO A 359 -6.74 17.35 -6.50
C PRO A 359 -8.07 16.70 -6.91
N ARG A 360 -8.24 15.39 -6.66
CA ARG A 360 -9.45 14.64 -6.98
C ARG A 360 -10.57 14.76 -5.95
N HIS A 361 -10.37 15.51 -4.87
CA HIS A 361 -11.42 15.80 -3.91
C HIS A 361 -12.22 17.02 -4.36
N THR A 362 -12.85 16.92 -5.54
CA THR A 362 -14.02 17.75 -5.81
C THR A 362 -15.11 17.25 -4.87
N VAL A 363 -15.28 17.93 -3.75
CA VAL A 363 -16.55 17.90 -3.03
C VAL A 363 -17.57 18.29 -4.08
N HIS A 364 -18.44 17.37 -4.48
CA HIS A 364 -19.70 17.78 -5.06
C HIS A 364 -20.37 18.56 -3.95
N SER A 365 -20.19 19.88 -3.97
CA SER A 365 -21.03 20.78 -3.21
C SER A 365 -22.46 20.32 -3.48
N ALA A 366 -23.30 20.31 -2.46
CA ALA A 366 -24.72 20.00 -2.58
C ALA A 366 -25.49 21.02 -3.48
N HIS A 367 -24.79 21.79 -4.32
CA HIS A 367 -25.39 22.32 -5.53
C HIS A 367 -25.66 21.16 -6.46
N LEU A 368 -26.94 20.82 -6.60
CA LEU A 368 -27.41 19.85 -7.59
C LEU A 368 -26.89 20.27 -8.98
N PRO A 369 -25.86 19.63 -9.55
CA PRO A 369 -25.26 20.12 -10.79
C PRO A 369 -26.14 19.72 -11.97
N GLY A 370 -26.35 20.64 -12.92
CA GLY A 370 -27.06 20.33 -14.17
C GLY A 370 -28.58 20.21 -14.04
N GLU A 371 -29.25 19.78 -15.11
CA GLU A 371 -30.72 19.74 -15.23
C GLU A 371 -31.27 18.33 -14.98
N PRO A 372 -32.44 18.16 -14.33
CA PRO A 372 -33.08 16.86 -14.16
C PRO A 372 -33.45 16.26 -15.52
N VAL A 373 -33.14 14.97 -15.69
CA VAL A 373 -33.51 14.18 -16.87
C VAL A 373 -34.89 13.59 -16.62
N THR A 374 -35.87 14.00 -17.43
CA THR A 374 -37.26 13.54 -17.34
C THR A 374 -37.53 12.46 -18.39
N ALA A 375 -38.66 11.75 -18.28
CA ALA A 375 -39.05 10.68 -19.20
C ALA A 375 -39.15 11.09 -20.69
N GLY A 376 -39.09 12.39 -20.99
CA GLY A 376 -39.05 12.94 -22.35
C GLY A 376 -37.68 13.44 -22.83
N THR A 377 -36.61 13.33 -22.01
CA THR A 377 -35.27 13.78 -22.43
C THR A 377 -34.63 12.73 -23.36
N PRO A 378 -34.31 13.06 -24.62
CA PRO A 378 -33.68 12.12 -25.53
C PRO A 378 -32.23 11.85 -25.09
N VAL A 379 -32.02 10.70 -24.45
CA VAL A 379 -30.68 10.12 -24.25
C VAL A 379 -30.53 9.02 -25.30
N GLU A 380 -29.48 9.07 -26.12
CA GLU A 380 -29.16 7.98 -27.05
C GLU A 380 -28.82 6.72 -26.24
N LEU A 381 -29.78 5.80 -26.14
CA LEU A 381 -29.65 4.50 -25.49
C LEU A 381 -29.63 3.40 -26.58
N PRO A 382 -28.83 2.32 -26.44
CA PRO A 382 -27.99 1.99 -25.28
C PRO A 382 -26.66 2.76 -25.26
N HIS A 383 -26.24 3.19 -24.06
CA HIS A 383 -24.97 3.88 -23.85
C HIS A 383 -24.07 3.09 -22.92
N ALA A 384 -22.91 2.64 -23.42
CA ALA A 384 -21.91 1.92 -22.63
C ALA A 384 -20.74 2.83 -22.29
N MET A 385 -20.44 2.95 -21.00
CA MET A 385 -19.32 3.73 -20.53
C MET A 385 -18.15 2.83 -20.19
N TRP A 386 -17.02 3.16 -20.80
CA TRP A 386 -15.81 2.40 -20.67
C TRP A 386 -14.80 3.13 -19.78
N PRO A 387 -13.89 2.40 -19.13
CA PRO A 387 -12.74 3.01 -18.46
C PRO A 387 -11.95 3.90 -19.43
N GLY A 388 -11.43 5.02 -18.92
CA GLY A 388 -10.56 5.90 -19.70
C GLY A 388 -9.31 5.16 -20.21
N GLU A 389 -8.69 5.68 -21.27
CA GLU A 389 -7.58 5.03 -21.99
C GLU A 389 -6.46 4.56 -21.06
N ARG A 390 -6.08 5.40 -20.08
CA ARG A 390 -5.07 5.05 -19.07
C ARG A 390 -5.42 3.81 -18.25
N ARG A 391 -6.68 3.59 -17.90
CA ARG A 391 -7.07 2.36 -17.17
C ARG A 391 -7.01 1.13 -18.07
N ARG A 392 -7.28 1.30 -19.36
CA ARG A 392 -7.14 0.20 -20.33
C ARG A 392 -5.66 -0.14 -20.56
N THR A 393 -4.78 0.86 -20.62
CA THR A 393 -3.32 0.61 -20.69
C THR A 393 -2.80 -0.08 -19.42
N GLU A 394 -3.25 0.33 -18.23
CA GLU A 394 -2.99 -0.42 -16.99
C GLU A 394 -3.53 -1.86 -17.07
N GLY A 395 -4.70 -2.05 -17.70
CA GLY A 395 -5.27 -3.38 -17.96
C GLY A 395 -4.38 -4.26 -18.83
N VAL A 396 -3.79 -3.70 -19.90
CA VAL A 396 -2.80 -4.40 -20.74
C VAL A 396 -1.58 -4.80 -19.92
N VAL A 397 -1.03 -3.88 -19.11
CA VAL A 397 0.13 -4.18 -18.25
C VAL A 397 -0.18 -5.30 -17.26
N PHE A 398 -1.35 -5.30 -16.63
CA PHE A 398 -1.74 -6.38 -15.73
C PHE A 398 -1.96 -7.72 -16.46
N LEU A 399 -2.46 -7.69 -17.69
CA LEU A 399 -2.58 -8.91 -18.51
C LEU A 399 -1.20 -9.50 -18.84
N LEU A 400 -0.23 -8.65 -19.19
CA LEU A 400 1.16 -9.05 -19.41
C LEU A 400 1.80 -9.58 -18.13
N ALA A 401 1.56 -8.94 -16.98
CA ALA A 401 2.06 -9.40 -15.69
C ALA A 401 1.46 -10.76 -15.28
N ALA A 402 0.18 -11.01 -15.56
CA ALA A 402 -0.46 -12.30 -15.32
C ALA A 402 0.12 -13.41 -16.22
N ALA A 403 0.42 -13.10 -17.48
CA ALA A 403 1.11 -14.03 -18.39
C ALA A 403 2.55 -14.31 -17.91
N GLY A 404 3.28 -13.27 -17.52
CA GLY A 404 4.62 -13.39 -16.94
C GLY A 404 4.64 -14.25 -15.68
N ALA A 405 3.62 -14.14 -14.82
CA ALA A 405 3.49 -14.98 -13.63
C ALA A 405 3.27 -16.46 -13.95
N LEU A 406 2.49 -16.81 -14.98
CA LEU A 406 2.36 -18.21 -15.44
C LEU A 406 3.67 -18.74 -16.01
N ILE A 407 4.37 -17.92 -16.81
CA ILE A 407 5.67 -18.28 -17.39
C ILE A 407 6.68 -18.51 -16.26
N ALA A 408 6.74 -17.63 -15.27
CA ALA A 408 7.59 -17.79 -14.10
C ALA A 408 7.22 -19.04 -13.30
N MET A 409 5.94 -19.31 -13.02
CA MET A 409 5.55 -20.55 -12.34
C MET A 409 6.01 -21.82 -13.07
N LYS A 410 6.00 -21.81 -14.41
CA LYS A 410 6.52 -22.94 -15.19
C LYS A 410 7.99 -23.24 -14.90
N TYR A 411 8.79 -22.21 -14.63
CA TYR A 411 10.20 -22.36 -14.24
C TYR A 411 10.39 -22.56 -12.73
N TYR A 412 9.43 -22.12 -11.91
CA TYR A 412 9.49 -22.13 -10.44
C TYR A 412 8.17 -22.63 -9.82
N PRO A 413 7.84 -23.93 -9.94
CA PRO A 413 6.53 -24.46 -9.52
C PRO A 413 6.28 -24.43 -8.01
N SER A 414 7.34 -24.35 -7.19
CA SER A 414 7.24 -24.16 -5.74
C SER A 414 6.68 -22.78 -5.36
N LEU A 415 6.70 -21.81 -6.27
CA LEU A 415 6.19 -20.45 -6.06
C LEU A 415 4.70 -20.32 -6.41
N ILE A 416 3.85 -21.17 -5.83
CA ILE A 416 2.38 -21.14 -6.02
C ILE A 416 1.79 -19.74 -5.74
N LEU A 417 2.39 -19.00 -4.79
CA LEU A 417 2.02 -17.62 -4.50
C LEU A 417 2.12 -16.69 -5.73
N LEU A 418 3.10 -16.93 -6.61
CA LEU A 418 3.31 -16.15 -7.83
C LEU A 418 2.17 -16.37 -8.83
N GLY A 419 1.68 -17.61 -8.94
CA GLY A 419 0.45 -17.93 -9.66
C GLY A 419 -0.77 -17.21 -9.09
N LEU A 420 -0.93 -17.19 -7.76
CA LEU A 420 -2.04 -16.46 -7.12
C LEU A 420 -1.96 -14.94 -7.37
N ILE A 421 -0.77 -14.36 -7.33
CA ILE A 421 -0.52 -12.94 -7.69
C ILE A 421 -0.88 -12.71 -9.16
N GLY A 422 -0.49 -13.61 -10.06
CA GLY A 422 -0.87 -13.60 -11.47
C GLY A 422 -2.38 -13.63 -11.68
N GLY A 423 -3.10 -14.46 -10.92
CA GLY A 423 -4.56 -14.53 -10.93
C GLY A 423 -5.20 -13.20 -10.52
N GLN A 424 -4.63 -12.53 -9.52
CA GLN A 424 -5.08 -11.20 -9.09
C GLN A 424 -4.82 -10.14 -10.17
N PHE A 425 -3.71 -10.21 -10.90
CA PHE A 425 -3.45 -9.34 -12.04
C PHE A 425 -4.44 -9.60 -13.18
N LEU A 426 -4.75 -10.86 -13.50
CA LEU A 426 -5.73 -11.18 -14.53
C LEU A 426 -7.13 -10.66 -14.18
N LEU A 427 -7.60 -10.91 -12.95
CA LEU A 427 -8.87 -10.37 -12.46
C LEU A 427 -8.89 -8.83 -12.52
N SER A 428 -7.77 -8.20 -12.17
CA SER A 428 -7.58 -6.75 -12.25
C SER A 428 -7.59 -6.21 -13.69
N ALA A 429 -7.06 -6.99 -14.65
CA ALA A 429 -7.06 -6.66 -16.07
C ALA A 429 -8.47 -6.77 -16.66
N VAL A 430 -9.18 -7.87 -16.41
CA VAL A 430 -10.55 -8.08 -16.89
C VAL A 430 -11.47 -6.95 -16.43
N ASN A 431 -11.37 -6.55 -15.16
CA ASN A 431 -12.15 -5.43 -14.61
C ASN A 431 -11.86 -4.08 -15.26
N ARG A 432 -10.70 -3.93 -15.91
CA ARG A 432 -10.30 -2.71 -16.64
C ARG A 432 -10.68 -2.74 -18.11
N PHE A 433 -11.04 -3.89 -18.65
CA PHE A 433 -11.56 -4.05 -20.01
C PHE A 433 -13.08 -4.13 -20.07
N GLN A 434 -13.78 -4.15 -18.95
CA GLN A 434 -15.23 -4.15 -18.93
C GLN A 434 -15.79 -2.72 -18.90
N PRO A 435 -16.98 -2.49 -19.48
CA PRO A 435 -17.69 -1.24 -19.29
C PRO A 435 -17.97 -1.06 -17.80
N LEU A 436 -17.75 0.15 -17.27
CA LEU A 436 -18.04 0.45 -15.86
C LEU A 436 -19.54 0.46 -15.61
N MET A 437 -20.30 0.97 -16.58
CA MET A 437 -21.73 1.07 -16.53
C MET A 437 -22.30 1.04 -17.94
N ARG A 438 -23.47 0.45 -18.10
CA ARG A 438 -24.25 0.45 -19.33
C ARG A 438 -25.66 0.88 -19.03
N LEU A 439 -26.12 1.92 -19.72
CA LEU A 439 -27.47 2.42 -19.67
C LEU A 439 -28.26 1.75 -20.79
N ASP A 440 -29.20 0.89 -20.44
CA ASP A 440 -30.15 0.29 -21.38
C ASP A 440 -31.54 0.91 -21.19
N HIS A 441 -32.47 0.66 -22.12
CA HIS A 441 -33.82 1.22 -22.07
C HIS A 441 -34.62 0.81 -20.82
N THR A 442 -34.28 -0.32 -20.19
CA THR A 442 -35.05 -0.90 -19.08
C THR A 442 -34.33 -0.85 -17.75
N ALA A 443 -32.99 -0.73 -17.74
CA ALA A 443 -32.20 -0.74 -16.52
C ALA A 443 -30.81 -0.16 -16.71
N VAL A 444 -30.19 0.19 -15.58
CA VAL A 444 -28.77 0.53 -15.47
C VAL A 444 -28.01 -0.73 -15.05
N HIS A 445 -27.05 -1.14 -15.89
CA HIS A 445 -26.14 -2.24 -15.61
C HIS A 445 -24.81 -1.69 -15.07
N LEU A 446 -24.40 -2.15 -13.90
CA LEU A 446 -23.18 -1.70 -13.22
C LEU A 446 -22.24 -2.90 -13.07
N TYR A 447 -21.04 -2.78 -13.64
CA TYR A 447 -20.05 -3.84 -13.59
C TYR A 447 -19.09 -3.54 -12.46
N THR A 448 -19.14 -4.37 -11.42
CA THR A 448 -18.22 -4.33 -10.29
C THR A 448 -17.37 -5.60 -10.33
N GLY A 449 -16.18 -5.56 -9.73
CA GLY A 449 -15.14 -6.56 -10.03
C GLY A 449 -15.59 -8.02 -10.05
N VAL A 450 -16.44 -8.44 -9.10
CA VAL A 450 -16.95 -9.83 -9.01
C VAL A 450 -18.40 -9.94 -9.48
N TRP A 451 -19.14 -8.83 -9.55
CA TRP A 451 -20.59 -8.84 -9.72
C TRP A 451 -21.07 -7.79 -10.72
N THR A 452 -22.01 -8.18 -11.57
CA THR A 452 -22.79 -7.25 -12.38
C THR A 452 -24.14 -7.03 -11.73
N TYR A 453 -24.47 -5.77 -11.45
CA TYR A 453 -25.76 -5.36 -10.90
C TYR A 453 -26.66 -4.82 -12.00
N ARG A 454 -27.93 -5.19 -11.98
CA ARG A 454 -28.99 -4.59 -12.80
C ARG A 454 -29.92 -3.81 -11.89
N VAL A 455 -29.97 -2.50 -12.10
CA VAL A 455 -30.80 -1.55 -11.33
C VAL A 455 -31.89 -1.03 -12.27
N PRO A 456 -33.16 -1.43 -12.07
CA PRO A 456 -34.29 -0.87 -12.82
C PRO A 456 -34.36 0.65 -12.63
N TRP A 457 -34.81 1.37 -13.66
CA TRP A 457 -34.94 2.84 -13.59
C TRP A 457 -35.85 3.31 -12.44
N SER A 458 -36.87 2.52 -12.09
CA SER A 458 -37.79 2.78 -10.98
C SER A 458 -37.15 2.77 -9.60
N GLN A 459 -35.94 2.23 -9.48
CA GLN A 459 -35.18 2.15 -8.22
C GLN A 459 -34.19 3.31 -8.05
N LEU A 460 -34.15 4.25 -9.01
CA LEU A 460 -33.30 5.43 -8.95
C LEU A 460 -34.11 6.62 -8.43
N HIS A 461 -33.55 7.37 -7.49
CA HIS A 461 -34.23 8.55 -6.94
C HIS A 461 -34.29 9.71 -7.95
N GLY A 462 -33.32 9.77 -8.88
CA GLY A 462 -33.36 10.66 -10.03
C GLY A 462 -32.08 10.65 -10.86
N VAL A 463 -32.14 11.29 -12.03
CA VAL A 463 -31.03 11.42 -12.97
C VAL A 463 -30.88 12.89 -13.33
N ARG A 464 -29.66 13.41 -13.33
CA ARG A 464 -29.34 14.79 -13.75
C ARG A 464 -28.31 14.83 -14.85
N ARG A 465 -28.40 15.80 -15.76
CA ARG A 465 -27.42 16.05 -16.82
C ARG A 465 -26.64 17.32 -16.53
N SER A 466 -25.34 17.19 -16.27
CA SER A 466 -24.41 18.31 -16.09
C SER A 466 -23.46 18.40 -17.29
N GLY A 467 -23.87 19.12 -18.34
CA GLY A 467 -23.11 19.16 -19.59
C GLY A 467 -23.10 17.79 -20.31
N PRO A 468 -21.92 17.17 -20.57
CA PRO A 468 -21.81 15.82 -21.13
C PRO A 468 -21.98 14.72 -20.06
N GLN A 469 -22.21 15.09 -18.81
CA GLN A 469 -22.23 14.20 -17.66
C GLN A 469 -23.66 13.81 -17.30
N LEU A 470 -23.88 12.54 -16.96
CA LEU A 470 -25.08 12.04 -16.30
C LEU A 470 -24.75 11.76 -14.83
N MET A 471 -25.62 12.18 -13.93
CA MET A 471 -25.49 12.01 -12.49
C MET A 471 -26.67 11.17 -12.01
N LEU A 472 -26.38 9.97 -11.50
CA LEU A 472 -27.40 9.03 -11.01
C LEU A 472 -27.44 9.08 -9.48
N ALA A 473 -28.61 9.34 -8.91
CA ALA A 473 -28.82 9.37 -7.47
C ALA A 473 -29.46 8.07 -6.95
N PHE A 474 -28.79 7.43 -5.99
CA PHE A 474 -29.20 6.15 -5.38
C PHE A 474 -29.65 6.27 -3.92
N GLY A 475 -29.43 7.40 -3.26
CA GLY A 475 -29.89 7.59 -1.89
C GLY A 475 -29.55 8.95 -1.26
N PRO A 476 -30.22 9.30 -0.14
CA PRO A 476 -30.22 10.63 0.46
C PRO A 476 -28.90 11.09 1.10
N HIS A 477 -27.93 10.19 1.32
CA HIS A 477 -26.63 10.53 1.92
C HIS A 477 -25.58 10.94 0.88
N GLY A 478 -25.99 11.53 -0.24
CA GLY A 478 -25.07 11.97 -1.29
C GLY A 478 -24.48 10.81 -2.12
N ASP A 479 -25.21 9.70 -2.24
CA ASP A 479 -24.84 8.57 -3.09
C ASP A 479 -25.15 8.87 -4.55
N VAL A 480 -24.30 9.71 -5.15
CA VAL A 480 -24.39 10.16 -6.53
C VAL A 480 -23.24 9.57 -7.33
N ILE A 481 -23.56 8.93 -8.46
CA ILE A 481 -22.58 8.49 -9.45
C ILE A 481 -22.52 9.52 -10.57
N THR A 482 -21.36 10.13 -10.80
CA THR A 482 -21.15 11.09 -11.89
C THR A 482 -20.42 10.44 -13.06
N THR A 483 -20.90 10.67 -14.29
CA THR A 483 -20.25 10.25 -15.53
C THR A 483 -19.57 11.43 -16.21
N PRO A 484 -18.45 11.32 -16.94
CA PRO A 484 -17.61 10.16 -17.16
C PRO A 484 -16.57 9.94 -16.04
N HIS A 485 -16.54 10.80 -15.00
CA HIS A 485 -15.59 10.69 -13.90
C HIS A 485 -16.04 9.67 -12.85
N LEU A 486 -15.91 8.39 -13.20
CA LEU A 486 -15.83 7.32 -12.20
C LEU A 486 -14.38 7.15 -11.72
N PRO A 487 -14.01 7.69 -10.55
CA PRO A 487 -12.97 7.05 -9.76
C PRO A 487 -13.38 6.93 -8.30
N ASP A 488 -14.63 6.61 -7.96
CA ASP A 488 -14.91 6.22 -6.58
C ASP A 488 -14.53 4.75 -6.37
N ALA A 489 -13.44 4.50 -5.63
CA ALA A 489 -13.05 3.17 -5.19
C ALA A 489 -14.16 2.48 -4.36
N LYS A 490 -15.12 3.27 -3.86
CA LYS A 490 -16.28 2.83 -3.08
C LYS A 490 -17.56 2.69 -3.88
N ALA A 491 -17.54 2.85 -5.21
CA ALA A 491 -18.76 2.72 -6.02
C ALA A 491 -19.49 1.38 -5.79
N GLY A 492 -18.75 0.28 -5.62
CA GLY A 492 -19.33 -1.03 -5.27
C GLY A 492 -19.89 -1.12 -3.84
N GLU A 493 -19.31 -0.39 -2.89
CA GLU A 493 -19.79 -0.30 -1.50
C GLU A 493 -21.09 0.52 -1.44
N LYS A 494 -21.11 1.68 -2.12
CA LYS A 494 -22.30 2.52 -2.29
C LYS A 494 -23.46 1.78 -2.96
N LEU A 495 -23.16 0.95 -3.96
CA LEU A 495 -24.14 0.09 -4.63
C LEU A 495 -24.69 -1.03 -3.75
N MET A 496 -23.85 -1.64 -2.92
CA MET A 496 -24.30 -2.64 -1.94
C MET A 496 -25.19 -2.03 -0.87
N TRP A 497 -24.90 -0.79 -0.48
CA TRP A 497 -25.75 0.01 0.41
C TRP A 497 -27.10 0.37 -0.23
N ALA A 498 -27.09 0.84 -1.48
CA ALA A 498 -28.30 1.11 -2.25
C ALA A 498 -29.18 -0.14 -2.41
N ARG A 499 -28.57 -1.32 -2.66
CA ARG A 499 -29.29 -2.60 -2.73
C ARG A 499 -29.88 -3.02 -1.38
N ALA A 500 -29.14 -2.85 -0.29
CA ALA A 500 -29.64 -3.16 1.06
C ALA A 500 -30.87 -2.32 1.38
N ARG A 501 -30.88 -1.04 0.97
CA ARG A 501 -32.05 -0.15 1.12
C ARG A 501 -33.17 -0.43 0.13
N SER A 502 -32.89 -0.77 -1.13
CA SER A 502 -33.92 -1.16 -2.12
C SER A 502 -34.61 -2.49 -1.76
N LEU A 503 -33.97 -3.34 -0.95
CA LEU A 503 -34.58 -4.55 -0.40
C LEU A 503 -35.50 -4.26 0.80
N ILE A 504 -35.33 -3.10 1.43
CA ILE A 504 -36.16 -2.60 2.55
C ILE A 504 -37.31 -1.75 2.02
N ALA A 505 -37.11 -1.04 0.91
CA ALA A 505 -38.16 -0.26 0.25
C ALA A 505 -39.15 -1.16 -0.49
N ASP A 506 -40.43 -1.07 -0.13
CA ASP A 506 -41.51 -1.93 -0.61
C ASP A 506 -41.99 -1.51 -2.02
N HIS A 507 -41.10 -1.56 -3.02
CA HIS A 507 -41.44 -1.29 -4.42
C HIS A 507 -41.79 -2.60 -5.13
N THR A 508 -43.07 -2.76 -5.46
CA THR A 508 -43.71 -4.00 -5.93
C THR A 508 -43.39 -4.40 -7.39
N GLY A 509 -42.60 -3.62 -8.13
CA GLY A 509 -42.41 -3.81 -9.58
C GLY A 509 -41.19 -4.64 -10.02
N GLU A 510 -39.97 -4.23 -9.68
CA GLU A 510 -38.75 -4.90 -10.14
C GLU A 510 -37.60 -4.69 -9.13
N ARG A 511 -36.94 -5.77 -8.70
CA ARG A 511 -35.86 -5.73 -7.70
C ARG A 511 -34.48 -5.64 -8.35
N VAL A 512 -33.53 -5.01 -7.66
CA VAL A 512 -32.11 -5.02 -8.05
C VAL A 512 -31.58 -6.46 -8.08
N SER A 513 -31.14 -6.92 -9.26
CA SER A 513 -30.60 -8.27 -9.44
C SER A 513 -29.07 -8.25 -9.59
N ARG A 514 -28.43 -9.36 -9.19
CA ARG A 514 -26.98 -9.53 -9.22
C ARG A 514 -26.64 -10.81 -9.98
N ARG A 515 -25.66 -10.72 -10.89
CA ARG A 515 -25.08 -11.87 -11.60
C ARG A 515 -23.57 -11.90 -11.42
N LEU A 516 -22.99 -13.10 -11.41
CA LEU A 516 -21.54 -13.28 -11.42
C LEU A 516 -20.96 -12.59 -12.64
N ASN A 517 -19.89 -11.82 -12.41
CA ASN A 517 -19.15 -11.20 -13.49
C ASN A 517 -18.34 -12.28 -14.24
N ILE A 518 -18.22 -12.15 -15.56
CA ILE A 518 -17.41 -13.03 -16.41
C ILE A 518 -15.94 -13.08 -15.95
N GLY A 519 -15.46 -12.06 -15.21
CA GLY A 519 -14.15 -12.08 -14.58
C GLY A 519 -13.93 -13.24 -13.62
N VAL A 520 -14.97 -13.71 -12.91
CA VAL A 520 -14.87 -14.88 -12.03
C VAL A 520 -14.63 -16.16 -12.83
N VAL A 521 -15.31 -16.31 -13.96
CA VAL A 521 -15.11 -17.46 -14.87
C VAL A 521 -13.68 -17.46 -15.41
N ILE A 522 -13.17 -16.29 -15.83
CA ILE A 522 -11.79 -16.15 -16.31
C ILE A 522 -10.77 -16.46 -15.21
N GLY A 523 -11.01 -16.00 -13.97
CA GLY A 523 -10.17 -16.31 -12.81
C GLY A 523 -10.14 -17.82 -12.48
N LEU A 524 -11.29 -18.50 -12.60
CA LEU A 524 -11.38 -19.96 -12.41
C LEU A 524 -10.62 -20.73 -13.50
N VAL A 525 -10.72 -20.29 -14.76
CA VAL A 525 -9.93 -20.88 -15.86
C VAL A 525 -8.43 -20.71 -15.61
N TYR A 526 -8.01 -19.54 -15.10
CA TYR A 526 -6.61 -19.29 -14.76
C TYR A 526 -6.13 -20.13 -13.56
N LEU A 527 -6.96 -20.31 -12.53
CA LEU A 527 -6.67 -21.25 -11.44
C LEU A 527 -6.56 -22.69 -11.94
N GLY A 528 -7.40 -23.09 -12.91
CA GLY A 528 -7.26 -24.38 -13.58
C GLY A 528 -5.92 -24.53 -14.31
N LEU A 529 -5.42 -23.47 -14.93
CA LEU A 529 -4.09 -23.46 -15.57
C LEU A 529 -2.95 -23.55 -14.54
N ILE A 530 -3.06 -22.87 -13.40
CA ILE A 530 -2.10 -22.99 -12.28
C ILE A 530 -2.00 -24.44 -11.80
N LEU A 531 -3.11 -25.18 -11.74
CA LEU A 531 -3.13 -26.57 -11.27
C LEU A 531 -2.59 -27.57 -12.31
N PHE A 532 -2.41 -27.15 -13.56
CA PHE A 532 -1.93 -27.99 -14.66
C PHE A 532 -0.45 -27.79 -14.97
N ILE A 533 0.11 -26.64 -14.58
CA ILE A 533 1.55 -26.31 -14.63
C ILE A 533 2.19 -26.84 -13.36
#